data_AF-A0A2E0PYW7-F1
#
_entry.id   AF-A0A2E0PYW7-F1
#
_cell.length_a   1.000
_cell.length_b   1.000
_cell.length_c   1.000
_cell.angle_alpha   90.00
_cell.angle_beta   90.00
_cell.angle_gamma   90.00
#
_symmetry.space_group_name_H-M   'P 1'
#
loop_
_entity.id
_entity.type
_entity.pdbx_description
1 polymer ?
#
loop_
_entity_poly.entity_id
_entity_poly.type
_entity_poly.pdbx_seq_one_letter_code
_entity_poly.pdbx_strand_id
1 'polypeptide(L)'
;FQDDLYLAQFTQLIEIINTYQNDAQSLMLVGHNTGIENLVNHLCSQSGNPQTTVTTANLFIFEYIDKNFNPATDSCKLIEAIKPKKLT
;
A
#
# COMPACT_ATOMS: atom_id res chain seq x y z
N PHE A 1 14.02 -2.55 10.40
CA PHE A 1 13.57 -1.17 10.68
C PHE A 1 14.25 -0.28 9.66
N GLN A 2 13.49 0.50 8.90
CA GLN A 2 14.00 1.41 7.87
C GLN A 2 13.61 2.82 8.29
N ASP A 3 14.58 3.69 8.56
CA ASP A 3 14.32 5.06 9.00
C ASP A 3 13.51 5.84 7.95
N ASP A 4 13.72 5.52 6.68
CA ASP A 4 13.05 6.15 5.54
C ASP A 4 11.53 5.92 5.51
N LEU A 5 11.01 4.94 6.28
CA LEU A 5 9.57 4.70 6.44
C LEU A 5 8.92 5.64 7.47
N TYR A 6 9.71 6.24 8.36
CA TYR A 6 9.19 7.14 9.38
C TYR A 6 8.76 8.45 8.72
N LEU A 7 7.44 8.73 8.76
CA LEU A 7 6.81 9.87 8.07
C LEU A 7 7.02 9.88 6.55
N ALA A 8 7.27 8.71 5.95
CA ALA A 8 7.40 8.57 4.50
C ALA A 8 6.16 9.10 3.80
N GLN A 9 6.38 9.96 2.81
CA GLN A 9 5.35 10.46 1.93
C GLN A 9 5.09 9.48 0.78
N PHE A 10 4.00 9.73 0.05
CA PHE A 10 3.58 8.90 -1.08
C PHE A 10 4.73 8.54 -2.04
N THR A 11 5.53 9.52 -2.48
CA THR A 11 6.64 9.30 -3.42
C THR A 11 7.72 8.41 -2.85
N GLN A 12 8.09 8.59 -1.58
CA GLN A 12 9.08 7.76 -0.89
C GLN A 12 8.58 6.32 -0.74
N LEU A 13 7.30 6.12 -0.44
CA LEU A 13 6.70 4.78 -0.37
C LEU A 13 6.71 4.06 -1.72
N ILE A 14 6.43 4.78 -2.82
CA ILE A 14 6.54 4.23 -4.19
C ILE A 14 7.99 3.82 -4.51
N GLU A 15 8.97 4.66 -4.16
CA GLU A 15 10.39 4.35 -4.34
C GLU A 15 10.82 3.11 -3.54
N ILE A 16 10.35 2.97 -2.30
CA ILE A 16 10.59 1.78 -1.47
C ILE A 16 10.01 0.53 -2.12
N ILE A 17 8.76 0.58 -2.61
CA ILE A 17 8.16 -0.57 -3.31
C ILE A 17 8.99 -0.93 -4.55
N ASN A 18 9.32 0.06 -5.39
CA ASN A 18 10.11 -0.15 -6.60
C ASN A 18 11.50 -0.72 -6.32
N THR A 19 12.08 -0.39 -5.16
CA THR A 19 13.39 -0.89 -4.73
C THR A 19 13.34 -2.38 -4.40
N TYR A 20 12.27 -2.85 -3.75
CA TYR A 20 12.22 -4.22 -3.19
C TYR A 20 11.33 -5.20 -3.96
N GLN A 21 10.45 -4.74 -4.84
CA GLN A 21 9.45 -5.59 -5.51
C GLN A 21 10.04 -6.73 -6.34
N ASN A 22 11.24 -6.57 -6.89
CA ASN A 22 11.88 -7.59 -7.73
C ASN A 22 12.56 -8.70 -6.90
N ASP A 23 12.80 -8.44 -5.62
CA ASP A 23 13.52 -9.34 -4.70
C ASP A 23 12.56 -10.16 -3.82
N ALA A 24 11.25 -9.88 -3.87
CA ALA A 24 10.25 -10.51 -3.01
C ALA A 24 8.98 -10.86 -3.79
N GLN A 25 8.36 -12.00 -3.47
CA GLN A 25 7.04 -12.36 -4.00
C GLN A 25 5.91 -11.51 -3.37
N SER A 26 6.13 -11.01 -2.15
CA SER A 26 5.16 -10.17 -1.44
C SER A 26 5.90 -9.16 -0.59
N LEU A 27 5.42 -7.92 -0.58
CA LEU A 27 5.97 -6.83 0.20
C LEU A 27 4.91 -6.32 1.18
N MET A 28 5.27 -6.27 2.46
CA MET A 28 4.42 -5.69 3.50
C MET A 28 5.02 -4.37 3.97
N LEU A 29 4.25 -3.29 3.83
CA LEU A 29 4.58 -1.97 4.35
C LEU A 29 3.82 -1.74 5.65
N VAL A 30 4.57 -1.38 6.70
CA VAL A 30 4.00 -0.94 7.98
C VAL A 30 4.51 0.47 8.23
N GLY A 31 3.61 1.44 8.25
CA GLY A 31 3.97 2.85 8.35
C GLY A 31 2.85 3.70 8.95
N HIS A 32 3.06 5.01 8.93
CA HIS A 32 2.13 5.98 9.50
C HIS A 32 1.29 6.66 8.41
N ASN A 33 0.08 7.07 8.79
CA ASN A 33 -0.67 8.08 8.04
C ASN A 33 0.08 9.44 8.15
N THR A 34 -0.01 10.35 7.18
CA THR A 34 -0.87 10.36 5.98
C THR A 34 -0.27 9.62 4.77
N GLY A 35 1.01 9.27 4.79
CA GLY A 35 1.70 8.64 3.67
C GLY A 35 1.05 7.32 3.21
N ILE A 36 0.79 6.41 4.16
CA ILE A 36 0.11 5.14 3.88
C ILE A 36 -1.31 5.36 3.34
N GLU A 37 -2.04 6.34 3.89
CA GLU A 37 -3.38 6.67 3.42
C GLU A 37 -3.39 7.14 1.96
N ASN A 38 -2.44 8.00 1.58
CA ASN A 38 -2.28 8.45 0.20
C ASN A 38 -1.93 7.29 -0.75
N LEU A 39 -1.03 6.40 -0.34
CA LEU A 39 -0.67 5.21 -1.10
C LEU A 39 -1.88 4.29 -1.30
N VAL A 40 -2.58 3.93 -0.23
CA VAL A 40 -3.76 3.06 -0.30
C VAL A 40 -4.83 3.67 -1.20
N ASN A 41 -5.10 4.97 -1.08
CA ASN A 41 -6.08 5.63 -1.92
C ASN A 41 -5.69 5.63 -3.40
N HIS A 42 -4.40 5.82 -3.70
CA HIS A 42 -3.88 5.67 -5.06
C HIS A 42 -4.11 4.25 -5.60
N LEU A 43 -3.71 3.22 -4.86
CA LEU A 43 -3.86 1.82 -5.27
C LEU A 43 -5.33 1.39 -5.38
N CYS A 44 -6.20 1.86 -4.48
CA CYS A 44 -7.65 1.67 -4.61
C CYS A 44 -8.16 2.23 -5.93
N SER A 45 -7.73 3.44 -6.32
CA SER A 45 -8.14 4.02 -7.60
C SER A 45 -7.65 3.21 -8.81
N GLN A 46 -6.42 2.68 -8.76
CA GLN A 46 -5.87 1.78 -9.80
C GLN A 46 -6.62 0.44 -9.88
N SER A 47 -7.21 0.01 -8.77
CA SER A 47 -8.03 -1.21 -8.69
C SER A 47 -9.50 -1.03 -9.03
N GLY A 48 -9.92 0.18 -9.43
CA GLY A 48 -11.32 0.49 -9.69
C GLY A 48 -12.21 0.53 -8.42
N ASN A 49 -11.61 0.62 -7.24
CA ASN A 49 -12.31 0.72 -5.97
C ASN A 49 -12.38 2.19 -5.51
N PRO A 50 -13.49 2.62 -4.87
CA PRO A 50 -13.62 3.98 -4.39
C PRO A 50 -12.59 4.28 -3.28
N GLN A 51 -12.25 5.57 -3.13
CA GLN A 51 -11.42 6.06 -2.04
C GLN A 51 -11.95 5.58 -0.68
N THR A 52 -11.04 5.32 0.26
CA THR A 52 -11.39 4.76 1.56
C THR A 52 -10.66 5.49 2.68
N THR A 53 -11.33 5.66 3.82
CA THR A 53 -10.68 6.19 5.02
C THR A 53 -9.76 5.12 5.62
N VAL A 54 -8.48 5.43 5.72
CA VAL A 54 -7.47 4.56 6.33
C VAL A 54 -7.31 4.94 7.79
N THR A 55 -7.77 4.07 8.69
CA THR A 55 -7.54 4.23 10.13
C THR A 55 -6.36 3.38 10.60
N THR A 56 -5.89 3.65 11.81
CA THR A 56 -4.80 2.87 12.44
C THR A 56 -5.11 1.39 12.42
N ALA A 57 -4.11 0.57 12.08
CA ALA A 57 -4.20 -0.89 12.03
C ALA A 57 -5.19 -1.45 10.98
N ASN A 58 -5.52 -0.69 9.94
CA ASN A 58 -6.10 -1.27 8.72
C ASN A 58 -5.02 -2.03 7.94
N LEU A 59 -5.38 -3.16 7.36
CA LEU A 59 -4.55 -3.92 6.43
C LEU A 59 -5.25 -3.97 5.07
N PHE A 60 -4.52 -3.61 4.02
CA PHE A 60 -4.98 -3.70 2.64
C PHE A 60 -4.04 -4.62 1.87
N ILE A 61 -4.61 -5.55 1.10
CA ILE A 61 -3.87 -6.53 0.30
C ILE A 61 -4.15 -6.25 -1.17
N PHE A 62 -3.10 -5.92 -1.91
CA PHE A 62 -3.16 -5.69 -3.35
C PHE A 62 -2.35 -6.75 -4.09
N GLU A 63 -2.83 -7.14 -5.27
CA GLU A 63 -2.18 -8.10 -6.15
C GLU A 63 -1.91 -7.47 -7.52
N TYR A 64 -0.71 -7.71 -8.03
CA TYR A 64 -0.29 -7.36 -9.40
C TYR A 64 -0.13 -8.64 -10.22
N ILE A 65 -0.41 -8.56 -11.53
CA ILE A 65 -0.28 -9.71 -12.45
C ILE A 65 1.20 -10.00 -12.75
N ASP A 66 2.00 -8.94 -12.91
CA ASP A 66 3.44 -9.03 -13.17
C ASP A 66 4.23 -8.79 -11.88
N LYS A 67 5.36 -9.47 -11.75
CA LYS A 67 6.35 -9.27 -10.68
C LYS A 67 7.15 -7.98 -10.85
N ASN A 68 7.27 -7.47 -12.08
CA ASN A 68 7.99 -6.23 -12.40
C ASN A 68 7.03 -5.05 -12.54
N PHE A 69 6.06 -4.92 -11.63
CA PHE A 69 5.04 -3.88 -11.71
C PHE A 69 5.59 -2.49 -11.38
N ASN A 70 4.84 -1.44 -11.66
CA ASN A 70 5.10 -0.11 -11.17
C ASN A 70 3.86 0.40 -10.42
N PRO A 71 3.90 0.51 -9.08
CA PRO A 71 2.74 0.86 -8.28
C PRO A 71 2.20 2.26 -8.54
N ALA A 72 2.93 3.13 -9.26
CA ALA A 72 2.48 4.47 -9.63
C ALA A 72 1.65 4.51 -10.92
N THR A 73 1.78 3.50 -11.78
CA THR A 73 1.18 3.52 -13.13
C THR A 73 0.38 2.28 -13.48
N ASP A 74 0.71 1.14 -12.89
CA ASP A 74 0.15 -0.14 -13.28
C ASP A 74 -1.12 -0.42 -12.47
N SER A 75 -2.07 -1.08 -13.12
CA SER A 75 -3.29 -1.52 -12.45
C SER A 75 -3.01 -2.68 -11.51
N CYS A 76 -3.70 -2.68 -10.38
CA CYS A 76 -3.66 -3.76 -9.39
C CYS A 76 -5.07 -4.20 -9.03
N LYS A 77 -5.19 -5.33 -8.35
CA LYS A 77 -6.46 -5.77 -7.77
C LYS A 77 -6.41 -5.63 -6.25
N LEU A 78 -7.41 -4.97 -5.66
CA LEU A 78 -7.64 -5.06 -4.22
C LEU A 78 -8.22 -6.43 -3.91
N ILE A 79 -7.47 -7.25 -3.16
CA ILE A 79 -7.88 -8.60 -2.75
C ILE A 79 -8.70 -8.53 -1.48
N GLU A 80 -8.22 -7.79 -0.48
CA GLU A 80 -8.86 -7.71 0.82
C GLU A 80 -8.56 -6.39 1.53
N ALA A 81 -9.54 -5.89 2.28
CA ALA A 81 -9.39 -4.74 3.18
C ALA A 81 -9.88 -5.14 4.58
N ILE A 82 -8.94 -5.39 5.48
CA ILE A 82 -9.19 -5.82 6.85
C ILE A 82 -9.13 -4.60 7.76
N LYS A 83 -10.20 -4.39 8.54
CA LYS A 83 -10.28 -3.29 9.51
C LYS A 83 -10.24 -3.84 10.94
N PRO A 84 -9.67 -3.09 11.90
CA PRO A 84 -9.71 -3.49 13.30
C PRO A 84 -11.15 -3.73 13.74
N LYS A 85 -11.40 -4.86 14.39
CA LYS A 85 -12.68 -5.08 15.06
C LYS A 85 -12.74 -4.16 16.27
N LYS A 86 -13.89 -3.50 16.48
CA LYS A 86 -14.16 -2.89 17.77
C LYS A 86 -14.17 -4.01 18.81
N LEU A 87 -13.40 -3.82 19.88
CA LEU A 87 -13.56 -4.62 21.09
C LEU A 87 -14.89 -4.17 21.68
N THR A 88 -15.92 -4.99 21.47
CA THR A 88 -17.23 -4.85 22.14
C THR A 88 -17.14 -5.35 23.57
#